data_AF-A0A2S8PUG0-F1
#
_entry.id   AF-A0A2S8PUG0-F1
#
_cell.length_a   1.000
_cell.length_b   1.000
_cell.length_c   1.000
_cell.angle_alpha   90.00
_cell.angle_beta   90.00
_cell.angle_gamma   90.00
#
_symmetry.space_group_name_H-M   'P 1'
#
loop_
_entity.id
_entity.type
_entity.pdbx_description
1 polymer ?
#
loop_
_entity_poly.entity_id
_entity_poly.type
_entity_poly.pdbx_seq_one_letter_code
_entity_poly.pdbx_strand_id
1 'polypeptide(L)' 'MFVKPVVGRRVRDPVKGIFLPEGCTEVQDSLFWHRRVKDGDVEICQPEKAVKKAAVKENE' A
#
# COMPACT_ATOMS: atom_id res chain seq x y z
N MET A 1 9.55 3.34 -0.24
CA MET A 1 8.57 3.74 -1.26
C MET A 1 7.18 3.78 -0.63
N PHE A 2 6.31 4.71 -1.02
CA PHE A 2 4.94 4.75 -0.51
C PHE A 2 3.99 4.24 -1.58
N VAL A 3 3.20 3.24 -1.24
CA VAL A 3 2.21 2.65 -2.17
C VAL A 3 0.86 2.53 -1.48
N LYS A 4 -0.22 2.65 -2.26
CA LYS A 4 -1.58 2.32 -1.83
C LYS A 4 -2.13 1.23 -2.76
N PRO A 5 -2.87 0.23 -2.25
CA PRO A 5 -3.58 -0.72 -3.10
C PRO A 5 -4.73 0.00 -3.81
N VAL A 6 -5.05 -0.45 -5.02
CA VAL A 6 -6.23 0.04 -5.74
C VAL A 6 -7.49 -0.37 -4.98
N VAL A 7 -8.50 0.51 -4.92
CA VAL A 7 -9.78 0.22 -4.27
C VAL A 7 -10.39 -1.05 -4.88
N GLY A 8 -10.72 -2.03 -4.04
CA GLY A 8 -11.21 -3.34 -4.48
C GLY A 8 -10.13 -4.39 -4.75
N ARG A 9 -8.84 -4.03 -4.65
CA ARG A 9 -7.71 -4.97 -4.65
C ARG A 9 -7.14 -5.11 -3.24
N ARG A 10 -6.94 -6.36 -2.82
CA ARG A 10 -6.24 -6.70 -1.57
C ARG A 10 -4.83 -7.17 -1.92
N VAL A 11 -3.85 -6.29 -1.71
CA VAL A 11 -2.43 -6.62 -1.91
C VAL A 11 -1.81 -6.92 -0.57
N ARG A 12 -1.22 -8.11 -0.43
CA ARG A 12 -0.54 -8.54 0.79
C ARG A 12 0.91 -8.09 0.75
N ASP A 13 1.37 -7.45 1.82
CA ASP A 13 2.78 -7.12 2.01
C ASP A 13 3.56 -8.44 2.21
N PRO A 14 4.57 -8.74 1.37
CA PRO A 14 5.36 -9.96 1.49
C PRO A 14 6.21 -10.02 2.76
N VAL A 15 6.53 -8.87 3.35
CA VAL A 15 7.37 -8.75 4.56
C VAL A 15 6.49 -8.83 5.80
N LYS A 16 5.45 -7.99 5.87
CA LYS A 16 4.58 -7.93 7.05
C LYS A 16 3.52 -9.03 7.08
N GLY A 17 3.23 -9.65 5.95
CA GLY A 17 2.19 -10.68 5.84
C GLY A 17 0.77 -10.14 6.09
N ILE A 18 0.57 -8.83 6.13
CA ILE A 18 -0.72 -8.16 6.29
C ILE A 18 -1.18 -7.55 4.97
N PHE A 19 -2.48 -7.31 4.82
CA PHE A 19 -2.98 -6.55 3.68
C PHE A 19 -2.60 -5.08 3.83
N LEU A 20 -2.23 -4.47 2.71
CA LEU A 20 -2.07 -3.02 2.66
C LEU A 20 -3.40 -2.36 3.00
N PRO A 21 -3.42 -1.37 3.91
CA PRO A 21 -4.60 -0.56 4.12
C PRO A 21 -4.91 0.25 2.86
N GLU A 22 -6.15 0.69 2.70
CA GLU A 22 -6.59 1.48 1.53
C GLU A 22 -5.84 2.82 1.36
N GLY A 23 -5.10 3.26 2.36
CA GLY A 23 -4.28 4.46 2.28
C GLY A 23 -2.81 4.21 1.98
N CYS A 24 -2.08 5.31 1.81
CA CYS A 24 -0.66 5.27 1.47
C CYS A 24 0.16 4.62 2.60
N THR A 25 0.82 3.52 2.29
CA THR A 25 1.65 2.75 3.22
C THR A 25 3.11 2.83 2.81
N GLU A 26 3.98 3.01 3.80
CA GLU A 26 5.41 2.90 3.59
C GLU A 26 5.82 1.43 3.44
N VAL A 27 6.42 1.13 2.30
CA VAL A 27 6.96 -0.18 1.95
C VAL A 27 8.42 -0.04 1.52
N GLN A 28 9.16 -1.14 1.58
CA GLN A 28 10.53 -1.16 1.07
C GLN A 28 10.53 -0.93 -0.45
N ASP A 29 11.50 -0.17 -0.96
CA ASP A 29 11.68 -0.09 -2.40
C ASP A 29 12.28 -1.41 -2.90
N SER A 30 11.44 -2.24 -3.51
CA SER A 30 11.83 -3.57 -3.97
C SER A 30 11.14 -3.91 -5.28
N LEU A 31 11.75 -4.82 -6.05
CA LEU A 31 11.22 -5.28 -7.34
C LEU A 31 9.77 -5.77 -7.26
N PHE A 32 9.35 -6.29 -6.11
CA PHE A 32 7.97 -6.68 -5.86
C PHE A 32 6.99 -5.50 -6.01
N TRP A 33 7.30 -4.37 -5.39
CA TRP A 33 6.44 -3.18 -5.44
C TRP A 33 6.48 -2.51 -6.80
N HIS A 34 7.66 -2.41 -7.43
CA HIS A 34 7.78 -1.93 -8.82
C HIS A 34 6.92 -2.75 -9.77
N ARG A 35 6.89 -4.08 -9.61
CA ARG A 35 6.04 -4.97 -10.40
C ARG A 35 4.55 -4.75 -10.11
N ARG A 36 4.15 -4.67 -8.84
CA ARG A 36 2.76 -4.38 -8.45
C ARG A 36 2.26 -3.03 -8.98
N VAL A 37 3.12 -2.02 -9.02
CA VAL A 37 2.81 -0.72 -9.61
C VAL A 37 2.57 -0.86 -11.11
N LYS A 38 3.43 -1.62 -11.79
CA LYS A 38 3.30 -1.88 -13.23
C LYS A 38 2.07 -2.73 -13.58
N ASP A 39 1.72 -3.69 -12.73
CA ASP A 39 0.52 -4.53 -12.85
C ASP A 39 -0.77 -3.73 -12.58
N GLY A 40 -0.67 -2.53 -11.99
CA GLY A 40 -1.83 -1.73 -11.57
C GLY A 40 -2.53 -2.27 -10.31
N ASP A 41 -1.85 -3.14 -9.55
CA ASP A 41 -2.35 -3.66 -8.27
C ASP A 41 -2.20 -2.63 -7.15
N VAL A 42 -1.16 -1.80 -7.23
CA VAL A 42 -0.88 -0.69 -6.30
C VAL A 42 -0.48 0.57 -7.04
N GLU A 43 -0.69 1.73 -6.44
CA GLU A 43 -0.29 3.02 -6.97
C GLU A 43 0.75 3.68 -6.04
N ILE A 44 1.72 4.38 -6.62
CA ILE A 44 2.70 5.16 -5.85
C ILE A 44 1.99 6.36 -5.24
N CYS A 45 2.06 6.48 -3.92
CA CYS A 45 1.69 7.71 -3.22
C CYS A 45 2.93 8.54 -2.94
N GLN A 46 2.83 9.87 -2.96
CA GLN A 46 3.86 10.73 -2.35
C GLN A 46 3.38 11.25 -0.98
N PRO A 47 4.24 11.25 0.05
CA PRO A 47 3.86 11.67 1.39
C PRO A 47 3.77 13.19 1.57
N GLU A 48 3.91 14.02 0.53
CA GLU A 48 4.10 15.47 0.72
C GLU A 48 2.86 16.20 1.28
N LYS A 49 1.67 15.58 1.35
CA LYS A 49 0.51 16.19 2.03
C LYS A 49 -0.66 15.27 2.38
N ALA A 50 -0.47 13.98 2.56
CA ALA A 50 -1.55 13.06 2.96
C ALA A 50 -1.30 12.47 4.35
N VAL A 51 -1.10 13.36 5.33
CA VAL A 51 -1.43 13.03 6.72
C VAL A 51 -2.94 12.70 6.74
N LYS A 52 -3.31 11.64 7.46
CA LYS A 52 -4.71 11.26 7.82
C LYS A 52 -5.50 10.55 6.71
N LYS A 53 -5.36 9.22 6.60
CA LYS A 53 -6.44 8.22 6.38
C LYS A 53 -5.85 6.89 5.89
N ALA A 54 -5.27 6.11 6.81
CA ALA A 54 -5.03 4.68 6.56
C ALA A 54 -4.96 3.84 7.84
N ALA A 55 -5.34 4.41 9.00
CA ALA A 55 -5.39 3.71 10.27
C ALA A 55 -6.85 3.55 10.69
N VAL A 56 -7.64 2.76 9.96
CA VAL A 56 -8.90 2.22 10.52
C VAL A 56 -9.17 0.82 9.93
N LYS A 57 -9.38 -0.14 10.83
CA LYS A 57 -9.78 -1.56 10.70
C LYS A 57 -8.61 -2.53 10.44
N GLU A 58 -8.33 -3.52 11.28
CA GLU A 58 -9.25 -4.43 11.98
C GLU A 58 -9.12 -4.43 13.51
N ASN A 59 -10.28 -4.54 14.14
CA ASN A 59 -10.54 -4.71 15.56
C ASN A 59 -11.51 -5.89 15.66
N GLU A 60 -11.14 -6.95 16.36
CA GLU A 60 -12.05 -7.78 17.19
C GLU A 60 -11.23 -8.46 18.29
#